data_AF-I1C345-F1
#
_entry.id   AF-I1C345-F1
#
_cell.length_a   1.000
_cell.length_b   1.000
_cell.length_c   1.000
_cell.angle_alpha   90.00
_cell.angle_beta   90.00
_cell.angle_gamma   90.00
#
_symmetry.space_group_name_H-M   'P 1'
#
loop_
_entity.id
_entity.type
_entity.pdbx_description
1 polymer ?
#
loop_
_entity_poly.entity_id
_entity_poly.type
_entity_poly.pdbx_seq_one_letter_code
_entity_poly.pdbx_strand_id
1 'polypeptide(L)'
;MSARISHYIRPLIISEDETKEKTLRSYVDRLDFKSYRAAHKPRLTARHRKTRIRWAKKHLSWTEDQWRKVVWSDESRFGIE
;
A
#
# COMPACT_ATOMS: atom_id res chain seq x y z
N MET A 1 -24.15 10.02 42.48
CA MET A 1 -23.99 8.62 42.06
C MET A 1 -25.16 8.24 41.16
N SER A 2 -24.86 7.58 40.03
CA SER A 2 -25.76 6.70 39.26
C SER A 2 -27.02 7.34 38.63
N ALA A 3 -27.39 7.10 37.37
CA ALA A 3 -26.72 6.53 36.22
C ALA A 3 -27.53 6.94 34.97
N ARG A 4 -26.83 6.96 33.86
CA ARG A 4 -27.29 7.20 32.49
C ARG A 4 -28.49 6.34 32.09
N ILE A 5 -29.55 6.98 31.62
CA ILE A 5 -30.46 6.43 30.61
C ILE A 5 -30.84 7.59 29.67
N SER A 6 -29.95 7.94 28.73
CA SER A 6 -30.33 8.81 27.62
C SER A 6 -30.58 7.95 26.39
N HIS A 7 -31.84 7.51 26.31
CA HIS A 7 -32.62 7.48 25.09
C HIS A 7 -32.02 6.71 23.90
N TYR A 8 -32.17 5.39 23.96
CA TYR A 8 -32.32 4.56 22.77
C TYR A 8 -33.60 4.97 22.01
N ILE A 9 -33.54 6.06 21.24
CA ILE A 9 -34.47 6.25 20.12
C ILE A 9 -33.64 6.69 18.93
N ARG A 10 -33.26 5.72 18.09
CA ARG A 10 -32.93 5.98 16.69
C ARG A 10 -34.26 6.09 15.94
N PRO A 11 -34.61 7.23 15.33
CA PRO A 11 -35.60 7.25 14.29
C PRO A 11 -35.00 6.56 13.06
N LEU A 12 -35.66 5.49 12.65
CA LEU A 12 -35.50 4.81 11.38
C LEU A 12 -35.74 5.80 10.22
N ILE A 13 -35.10 5.56 9.07
CA ILE A 13 -35.12 6.34 7.81
C ILE A 13 -33.93 7.33 7.67
N ILE A 14 -32.71 6.80 7.80
CA ILE A 14 -31.61 7.13 6.89
C ILE A 14 -31.13 5.79 6.38
N SER A 15 -31.08 5.59 5.06
CA SER A 15 -30.74 4.32 4.41
C SER A 15 -29.52 3.68 5.09
N GLU A 16 -29.60 2.39 5.45
CA GLU A 16 -28.55 1.67 6.20
C GLU A 16 -27.13 1.88 5.65
N ASP A 17 -27.04 2.11 4.34
CA ASP A 17 -25.82 2.40 3.59
C ASP A 17 -25.08 3.67 4.08
N GLU A 18 -25.80 4.76 4.36
CA GLU A 18 -25.22 6.05 4.75
C GLU A 18 -24.62 6.00 6.16
N THR A 19 -25.19 5.16 7.04
CA THR A 19 -24.70 4.97 8.41
C THR A 19 -23.39 4.20 8.46
N LYS A 20 -23.20 3.26 7.54
CA LYS A 20 -21.96 2.47 7.41
C LYS A 20 -20.84 3.33 6.85
N GLU A 21 -21.13 4.15 5.84
CA GLU A 21 -20.13 5.05 5.24
C GLU A 21 -19.57 6.06 6.25
N LYS A 22 -20.44 6.72 7.02
CA LYS A 22 -20.00 7.68 8.06
C LYS A 22 -19.17 7.00 9.15
N THR A 23 -19.53 5.77 9.53
CA THR A 23 -18.78 4.97 10.50
C THR A 23 -17.40 4.59 9.96
N LEU A 24 -17.31 4.18 8.69
CA LEU A 24 -16.05 3.84 8.03
C LEU A 24 -15.13 5.06 7.89
N ARG A 25 -15.66 6.21 7.46
CA ARG A 25 -14.88 7.46 7.34
C ARG A 25 -14.30 7.89 8.69
N SER A 26 -15.12 7.93 9.73
CA SER A 26 -14.66 8.27 11.09
C SER A 26 -13.60 7.29 11.62
N TYR A 27 -13.75 6.00 11.33
CA TYR A 27 -12.77 4.99 11.73
C TYR A 27 -11.43 5.16 11.00
N VAL A 28 -11.45 5.40 9.69
CA VAL A 28 -10.26 5.66 8.86
C VAL A 28 -9.54 6.93 9.32
N ASP A 29 -10.28 8.01 9.58
CA ASP A 29 -9.73 9.28 10.07
C ASP A 29 -9.08 9.12 11.45
N ARG A 30 -9.72 8.37 12.37
CA ARG A 30 -9.18 8.10 13.71
C ARG A 30 -7.89 7.27 13.66
N LEU A 31 -7.72 6.43 12.65
CA LEU A 31 -6.50 5.65 12.42
C LEU A 31 -5.46 6.41 11.60
N ASP A 32 -5.75 7.66 11.23
CA ASP A 32 -4.92 8.50 10.35
C ASP A 32 -4.57 7.83 9.01
N PHE A 33 -5.45 6.97 8.52
CA PHE A 33 -5.27 6.33 7.23
C PHE A 33 -5.59 7.34 6.11
N LYS A 34 -4.64 7.51 5.19
CA LYS A 34 -4.80 8.33 3.98
C LYS A 34 -4.99 7.45 2.76
N SER A 35 -5.71 7.96 1.78
CA SER A 35 -5.84 7.32 0.46
C SER A 35 -4.65 7.71 -0.42
N TYR A 36 -4.10 6.73 -1.14
CA TYR A 36 -3.02 6.93 -2.10
C TYR A 36 -3.35 6.22 -3.41
N ARG A 37 -2.97 6.81 -4.54
CA ARG A 37 -3.01 6.10 -5.83
C ARG A 37 -1.86 5.10 -5.87
N ALA A 38 -2.15 3.85 -6.18
CA ALA A 38 -1.12 2.84 -6.34
C ALA A 38 -0.18 3.21 -7.50
N ALA A 39 1.14 3.16 -7.26
CA ALA A 39 2.12 3.36 -8.31
C ALA A 39 2.01 2.29 -9.40
N HIS A 40 2.17 2.69 -10.66
CA HIS A 40 2.23 1.74 -11.77
C HIS A 40 3.44 0.82 -11.59
N LYS A 41 3.22 -0.50 -11.72
CA LYS A 41 4.25 -1.53 -11.58
C LYS A 41 4.16 -2.49 -12.76
N PRO A 42 5.30 -2.88 -13.38
CA PRO A 42 5.27 -3.87 -14.44
C PRO A 42 4.72 -5.20 -13.91
N ARG A 43 3.90 -5.87 -14.72
CA ARG A 43 3.32 -7.17 -14.36
C ARG A 43 4.43 -8.22 -14.30
N LEU A 44 4.59 -8.86 -13.15
CA LEU A 44 5.55 -9.94 -12.96
C LEU A 44 4.89 -11.30 -13.21
N THR A 45 5.45 -12.08 -14.13
CA THR A 45 5.09 -13.49 -14.30
C THR A 45 5.65 -14.34 -13.16
N ALA A 46 5.15 -15.56 -12.98
CA ALA A 46 5.71 -16.51 -12.00
C ALA A 46 7.21 -16.77 -12.24
N ARG A 47 7.63 -16.82 -13.51
CA ARG A 47 9.04 -16.93 -13.91
C ARG A 47 9.86 -15.74 -13.41
N HIS A 48 9.40 -14.51 -13.64
CA HIS A 48 10.11 -13.30 -13.18
C HIS A 48 10.30 -13.29 -11.67
N ARG A 49 9.27 -13.64 -10.90
CA ARG A 49 9.36 -13.71 -9.42
C ARG A 49 10.42 -14.72 -8.96
N LYS A 50 10.40 -15.93 -9.51
CA LYS A 50 11.38 -16.97 -9.18
C LYS A 50 12.81 -16.55 -9.50
N THR A 51 13.04 -15.98 -10.70
CA THR A 51 14.36 -15.51 -11.11
C THR A 51 14.86 -14.37 -10.22
N ARG A 52 14.02 -13.37 -9.92
CA ARG A 52 14.38 -12.25 -9.04
C ARG A 52 14.73 -12.69 -7.63
N ILE A 53 13.94 -13.60 -7.04
CA ILE A 53 14.22 -14.13 -5.70
C ILE A 53 15.53 -14.92 -5.68
N ARG A 54 15.76 -15.78 -6.68
CA ARG A 54 17.01 -16.55 -6.78
C ARG A 54 18.22 -15.63 -6.90
N TRP A 55 18.13 -14.60 -7.74
CA TRP A 55 19.19 -13.62 -7.91
C TRP A 55 19.46 -12.87 -6.60
N ALA A 56 18.41 -12.34 -5.95
CA ALA A 56 18.55 -11.62 -4.69
C ALA A 56 19.18 -12.49 -3.59
N LYS A 57 18.73 -13.75 -3.43
CA LYS A 57 19.31 -14.67 -2.45
C LYS A 57 20.79 -14.98 -2.72
N LYS A 58 21.17 -15.16 -3.99
CA LYS A 58 22.56 -15.44 -4.38
C LYS A 58 23.51 -14.28 -4.03
N HIS A 59 23.02 -13.04 -4.09
CA HIS A 59 23.83 -11.84 -3.88
C HIS A 59 23.55 -11.16 -2.53
N LEU A 60 22.78 -11.81 -1.64
CA LEU A 60 22.37 -11.24 -0.35
C LEU A 60 23.57 -10.94 0.56
N SER A 61 24.59 -11.81 0.53
CA SER A 61 25.80 -11.69 1.33
C SER A 61 26.96 -11.02 0.60
N TRP A 62 26.69 -10.34 -0.52
CA TRP A 62 27.74 -9.67 -1.26
C TRP A 62 28.28 -8.46 -0.49
N THR A 63 29.60 -8.34 -0.46
CA THR A 63 30.29 -7.19 0.13
C THR A 63 30.28 -6.00 -0.82
N GLU A 64 30.57 -4.82 -0.28
CA GLU A 64 30.65 -3.59 -1.07
C GLU A 64 31.70 -3.68 -2.20
N ASP A 65 32.84 -4.33 -1.93
CA ASP A 65 33.88 -4.61 -2.95
C ASP A 65 33.38 -5.48 -4.11
N GLN A 66 32.46 -6.40 -3.84
CA GLN A 66 31.87 -7.24 -4.89
C GLN A 66 30.89 -6.42 -5.73
N TRP A 67 30.10 -5.53 -5.11
CA TRP A 67 29.24 -4.60 -5.84
C TRP A 67 30.03 -3.62 -6.69
N ARG A 68 31.17 -3.11 -6.20
CA ARG A 68 32.07 -2.21 -6.96
C ARG A 68 32.61 -2.83 -8.25
N LYS A 69 32.66 -4.17 -8.34
CA LYS A 69 33.12 -4.88 -9.54
C LYS A 69 32.01 -5.06 -10.59
N VAL A 70 30.77 -4.69 -10.29
CA VAL A 70 29.65 -4.79 -11.23
C VAL A 70 29.55 -3.53 -12.08
N VAL A 71 29.65 -3.70 -13.40
CA VAL A 71 29.38 -2.64 -14.37
C VAL A 71 27.91 -2.74 -14.80
N TRP A 72 27.12 -1.72 -14.49
CA TRP A 72 25.71 -1.62 -14.89
C TRP A 72 25.59 -0.85 -16.20
N SER A 73 24.73 -1.32 -17.10
CA SER A 73 24.38 -0.61 -18.34
C SER A 73 22.88 -0.72 -18.56
N ASP A 74 22.29 0.35 -19.08
CA ASP A 74 20.91 0.43 -19.51
C ASP A 74 20.78 1.53 -20.57
N GLU A 75 19.76 1.45 -21.41
CA GLU A 75 19.45 2.46 -22.42
C GLU A 75 18.20 3.23 -22.00
N SER A 76 18.26 4.56 -22.09
CA SER A 76 17.12 5.43 -21.82
C SER A 76 16.83 6.31 -23.03
N ARG A 77 15.54 6.55 -23.29
CA ARG A 77 15.09 7.46 -24.33
C ARG A 77 15.05 8.87 -23.75
N PHE A 78 15.78 9.79 -24.35
CA PHE A 78 15.73 11.21 -24.02
C PHE A 78 14.90 11.94 -25.08
N GLY A 79 13.96 12.78 -24.64
CA GLY A 79 13.31 13.75 -25.51
C GLY A 79 14.24 14.93 -25.75
N ILE A 80 14.33 15.38 -26.98
CA ILE A 80 14.96 16.66 -27.30
C ILE A 80 13.82 17.68 -27.25
N GLU A 81 13.96 18.69 -26.38
CA GLU A 81 13.08 19.86 -26.34
C GLU A 81 13.51 20.90 -27.37
#